data_AF-A0A1G8CCW1-F1
#
_entry.id   AF-A0A1G8CCW1-F1
#
_cell.length_a   1.000
_cell.length_b   1.000
_cell.length_c   1.000
_cell.angle_alpha   90.00
_cell.angle_beta   90.00
_cell.angle_gamma   90.00
#
_symmetry.space_group_name_H-M   'P 1'
#
loop_
_entity.id
_entity.type
_entity.pdbx_description
1 polymer ?
#
loop_
_entity_poly.entity_id
_entity_poly.type
_entity_poly.pdbx_seq_one_letter_code
_entity_poly.pdbx_strand_id
1 'polypeptide(L)'
;MSNKGLEILIEPQWALQGTKYSEAEFESDFDLDSVSAVFYVMSNVLYGNGVCFELRISGREYKTLSAELVIFLEELLGLIEFTNRNEVSKHSLDFYEQGANYSLKFEKANDGLYVLEFIDRSNPSELVKSEGLLLDLNFLLYTFYCRFIFLANKFCPEMSQNELYLEWKINVSRMFKMEESI
;
A
#
# COMPACT_ATOMS: atom_id res chain seq x y z
N MET A 1 19.09 -17.69 -0.73
CA MET A 1 17.78 -17.51 -0.07
C MET A 1 17.55 -16.00 -0.01
N SER A 2 16.57 -15.48 -0.76
CA SER A 2 16.23 -14.05 -0.75
C SER A 2 15.71 -13.72 0.65
N ASN A 3 16.49 -12.92 1.39
CA ASN A 3 16.10 -12.44 2.71
C ASN A 3 15.14 -11.29 2.47
N LYS A 4 13.83 -11.58 2.37
CA LYS A 4 12.83 -10.55 2.11
C LYS A 4 12.66 -9.70 3.37
N GLY A 5 13.36 -8.55 3.41
CA GLY A 5 13.28 -7.61 4.52
C GLY A 5 11.87 -7.03 4.71
N LEU A 6 11.16 -6.80 3.61
CA LEU A 6 9.80 -6.26 3.55
C LEU A 6 8.94 -7.09 2.60
N GLU A 7 7.73 -7.41 3.04
CA GLU A 7 6.66 -7.95 2.19
C GLU A 7 5.38 -7.17 2.45
N ILE A 8 4.64 -6.90 1.38
CA ILE A 8 3.39 -6.16 1.38
C ILE A 8 2.42 -6.94 0.50
N LEU A 9 1.28 -7.34 1.06
CA LEU A 9 0.32 -8.21 0.40
C LEU A 9 -1.08 -7.61 0.50
N ILE A 10 -1.88 -7.82 -0.54
CA ILE A 10 -3.32 -7.54 -0.51
C ILE A 10 -4.06 -8.68 -1.21
N GLU A 11 -4.73 -9.53 -0.43
CA GLU A 11 -5.26 -10.80 -0.93
C GLU A 11 -6.63 -11.13 -0.33
N PRO A 12 -7.56 -11.72 -1.11
CA PRO A 12 -8.79 -12.27 -0.56
C PRO A 12 -8.46 -13.49 0.31
N GLN A 13 -8.92 -13.48 1.57
CA GLN A 13 -8.77 -14.63 2.47
C GLN A 13 -9.68 -15.81 2.09
N TRP A 14 -10.73 -15.58 1.29
CA TRP A 14 -11.72 -16.59 0.92
C TRP A 14 -11.34 -17.44 -0.31
N ALA A 15 -10.06 -17.74 -0.53
CA ALA A 15 -9.70 -18.88 -1.38
C ALA A 15 -10.35 -20.22 -0.93
N LEU A 16 -11.14 -20.24 0.14
CA LEU A 16 -11.94 -21.38 0.61
C LEU A 16 -13.47 -21.19 0.76
N GLN A 17 -14.10 -20.00 0.79
CA GLN A 17 -15.58 -19.92 0.92
C GLN A 17 -16.20 -18.62 0.36
N GLY A 18 -16.96 -18.76 -0.74
CA GLY A 18 -18.09 -17.92 -1.19
C GLY A 18 -17.99 -16.40 -1.06
N THR A 19 -17.89 -15.69 -2.19
CA THR A 19 -18.03 -14.24 -2.30
C THR A 19 -19.34 -13.75 -1.67
N LYS A 20 -19.26 -12.90 -0.64
CA LYS A 20 -20.41 -12.13 -0.14
C LYS A 20 -20.42 -10.78 -0.84
N TYR A 21 -21.07 -10.72 -2.00
CA TYR A 21 -21.47 -9.44 -2.56
C TYR A 21 -22.55 -8.85 -1.65
N SER A 22 -22.21 -7.80 -0.89
CA SER A 22 -23.19 -6.79 -0.58
C SER A 22 -22.76 -5.53 -1.32
N GLU A 23 -23.55 -5.14 -2.31
CA GLU A 23 -23.79 -3.72 -2.55
C GLU A 23 -24.30 -3.19 -1.21
N ALA A 24 -23.40 -2.74 -0.34
CA ALA A 24 -23.82 -1.82 0.69
C ALA A 24 -24.38 -0.65 -0.10
N GLU A 25 -25.68 -0.42 0.01
CA GLU A 25 -26.31 0.82 -0.37
C GLU A 25 -25.50 1.92 0.35
N PHE A 26 -24.50 2.47 -0.32
CA PHE A 26 -23.75 3.65 0.13
C PHE A 26 -24.68 4.84 -0.11
N GLU A 27 -25.81 4.87 0.59
CA GLU A 27 -26.64 6.05 0.72
C GLU A 27 -25.79 7.14 1.41
N SER A 28 -25.24 8.01 0.56
CA SER A 28 -25.29 9.47 0.67
C SER A 28 -24.59 10.22 1.80
N ASP A 29 -23.93 9.58 2.78
CA ASP A 29 -23.43 10.35 3.95
C ASP A 29 -21.93 10.73 3.92
N PHE A 30 -21.15 10.26 2.95
CA PHE A 30 -19.73 10.65 2.81
C PHE A 30 -19.51 11.55 1.60
N ASP A 31 -19.08 12.78 1.84
CA ASP A 31 -18.56 13.66 0.81
C ASP A 31 -17.25 13.06 0.25
N LEU A 32 -17.28 12.65 -1.02
CA LEU A 32 -16.13 12.09 -1.74
C LEU A 32 -15.27 13.23 -2.34
N ASP A 33 -14.86 14.17 -1.49
CA ASP A 33 -14.14 15.38 -1.88
C ASP A 33 -12.61 15.18 -2.02
N SER A 34 -12.11 14.01 -1.59
CA SER A 34 -10.69 13.67 -1.56
C SER A 34 -10.47 12.22 -1.98
N VAL A 35 -9.29 11.96 -2.57
CA VAL A 35 -8.91 10.58 -2.94
C VAL A 35 -8.83 9.68 -1.69
N SER A 36 -8.46 10.24 -0.54
CA SER A 36 -8.49 9.60 0.77
C SER A 36 -9.86 9.07 1.15
N ALA A 37 -10.92 9.88 0.98
CA ALA A 37 -12.30 9.45 1.23
C ALA A 37 -12.70 8.30 0.29
N VAL A 38 -12.29 8.36 -0.98
CA VAL A 38 -12.52 7.29 -1.95
C VAL A 38 -11.79 6.01 -1.52
N PHE A 39 -10.51 6.09 -1.13
CA PHE A 39 -9.76 4.94 -0.62
C PHE A 39 -10.37 4.35 0.65
N TYR A 40 -10.89 5.18 1.54
CA TYR A 40 -11.55 4.71 2.75
C TYR A 40 -12.79 3.87 2.42
N VAL A 41 -13.65 4.36 1.52
CA VAL A 41 -14.83 3.61 1.05
C VAL A 41 -14.41 2.30 0.40
N MET A 42 -13.46 2.33 -0.54
CA MET A 42 -12.98 1.14 -1.23
C MET A 42 -12.34 0.13 -0.25
N SER A 43 -11.56 0.60 0.71
CA SER A 43 -10.93 -0.25 1.72
C SER A 43 -12.00 -0.95 2.57
N ASN A 44 -13.03 -0.24 3.02
CA ASN A 44 -14.12 -0.86 3.77
C ASN A 44 -14.88 -1.92 2.97
N VAL A 45 -15.13 -1.67 1.67
CA VAL A 45 -15.75 -2.67 0.78
C VAL A 45 -14.85 -3.90 0.65
N LEU A 46 -13.55 -3.72 0.43
CA LEU A 46 -12.57 -4.80 0.32
C LEU A 46 -12.53 -5.63 1.62
N TYR A 47 -12.43 -4.98 2.78
CA TYR A 47 -12.45 -5.66 4.08
C TYR A 47 -13.76 -6.42 4.34
N GLY A 48 -14.91 -5.82 4.02
CA GLY A 48 -16.22 -6.49 4.10
C GLY A 48 -16.32 -7.72 3.19
N ASN A 49 -15.56 -7.74 2.09
CA ASN A 49 -15.41 -8.87 1.18
C ASN A 49 -14.26 -9.82 1.56
N GLY A 50 -13.70 -9.71 2.77
CA GLY A 50 -12.65 -10.59 3.27
C GLY A 50 -11.31 -10.44 2.55
N VAL A 51 -11.05 -9.29 1.94
CA VAL A 51 -9.71 -8.92 1.45
C VAL A 51 -8.91 -8.37 2.61
N CYS A 52 -7.69 -8.87 2.79
CA CYS A 52 -6.78 -8.41 3.83
C CYS A 52 -5.55 -7.76 3.20
N PHE A 53 -5.17 -6.63 3.78
CA PHE A 53 -3.86 -6.03 3.62
C PHE A 53 -2.95 -6.64 4.69
N GLU A 54 -1.74 -7.08 4.34
CA GLU A 54 -0.77 -7.63 5.29
C GLU A 54 0.59 -6.96 5.10
N LEU A 55 1.20 -6.58 6.23
CA LEU A 55 2.58 -6.10 6.29
C LEU A 55 3.45 -7.15 6.97
N ARG A 56 4.55 -7.57 6.34
CA ARG A 56 5.56 -8.43 6.98
C ARG A 56 6.94 -7.82 6.93
N ILE A 57 7.61 -7.80 8.07
CA ILE A 57 9.00 -7.32 8.20
C ILE A 57 9.86 -8.47 8.68
N SER A 58 10.87 -8.83 7.89
CA SER A 58 11.76 -9.98 8.17
C SER A 58 10.98 -11.28 8.46
N GLY A 59 9.91 -11.51 7.69
CA GLY A 59 9.05 -12.70 7.81
C GLY A 59 8.06 -12.67 8.99
N ARG A 60 8.07 -11.66 9.85
CA ARG A 60 7.07 -11.47 10.91
C ARG A 60 5.90 -10.64 10.39
N GLU A 61 4.69 -11.13 10.61
CA GLU A 61 3.44 -10.41 10.30
C GLU A 61 3.13 -9.34 11.34
N TYR A 62 2.73 -8.16 10.87
CA TYR A 62 2.28 -7.04 11.69
C TYR A 62 0.83 -6.75 11.40
N LYS A 63 0.08 -6.41 12.45
CA LYS A 63 -1.36 -6.21 12.37
C LYS A 63 -1.68 -5.04 11.45
N THR A 64 -2.53 -5.27 10.47
CA THR A 64 -3.00 -4.28 9.50
C THR A 64 -4.53 -4.35 9.40
N LEU A 65 -5.19 -3.20 9.38
CA LEU A 65 -6.63 -3.02 9.22
C LEU A 65 -6.92 -2.10 8.01
N SER A 66 -8.18 -1.68 7.85
CA SER A 66 -8.59 -0.85 6.71
C SER A 66 -7.91 0.50 6.67
N ALA A 67 -7.66 1.10 7.85
CA ALA A 67 -6.96 2.37 7.95
C ALA A 67 -5.52 2.28 7.42
N GLU A 68 -4.79 1.20 7.71
CA GLU A 68 -3.42 1.02 7.23
C GLU A 68 -3.36 0.87 5.71
N LEU A 69 -4.37 0.24 5.09
CA LEU A 69 -4.45 0.19 3.62
C LEU A 69 -4.63 1.60 3.03
N VAL A 70 -5.49 2.44 3.61
CA VAL A 70 -5.68 3.82 3.15
C VAL A 70 -4.39 4.61 3.25
N ILE A 71 -3.73 4.58 4.41
CA ILE A 71 -2.44 5.25 4.64
C ILE A 71 -1.40 4.78 3.60
N PHE A 72 -1.34 3.48 3.32
CA PHE A 72 -0.41 2.94 2.33
C PHE A 72 -0.70 3.42 0.90
N LEU A 73 -1.98 3.53 0.52
CA LEU A 73 -2.40 4.01 -0.81
C LEU A 73 -2.09 5.50 -1.02
N GLU A 74 -2.23 6.30 0.03
CA GLU A 74 -1.88 7.73 0.02
C GLU A 74 -0.37 7.93 -0.20
N GLU A 75 0.46 7.14 0.49
CA GLU A 75 1.91 7.25 0.43
C GLU A 75 2.55 6.50 -0.76
N LEU A 76 1.76 5.72 -1.51
CA LEU A 76 2.27 4.89 -2.60
C LEU A 76 3.05 5.70 -3.64
N LEU A 77 2.56 6.89 -4.02
CA LEU A 77 3.26 7.76 -4.97
C LEU A 77 4.64 8.19 -4.44
N GLY A 78 4.73 8.58 -3.17
CA GLY A 78 6.00 8.97 -2.53
C GLY A 78 6.99 7.81 -2.44
N LEU A 79 6.51 6.60 -2.14
CA LEU A 79 7.33 5.38 -2.17
C LEU A 79 7.85 5.07 -3.58
N ILE A 80 7.04 5.25 -4.61
CA ILE A 80 7.49 5.05 -6.00
C ILE A 80 8.52 6.10 -6.38
N GLU A 81 8.30 7.38 -6.05
CA GLU A 81 9.28 8.45 -6.27
C GLU A 81 10.60 8.12 -5.57
N PHE A 82 10.56 7.65 -4.33
CA PHE A 82 11.74 7.16 -3.63
C PHE A 82 12.47 6.07 -4.43
N THR A 83 11.76 5.08 -4.97
CA THR A 83 12.42 4.02 -5.75
C THR A 83 12.97 4.48 -7.10
N ASN A 84 12.33 5.45 -7.75
CA ASN A 84 12.56 5.77 -9.16
C ASN A 84 13.37 7.05 -9.41
N ARG A 85 13.37 8.01 -8.48
CA ARG A 85 13.97 9.34 -8.66
C ARG A 85 15.22 9.53 -7.83
N ASN A 86 16.30 10.01 -8.45
CA ASN A 86 17.58 10.20 -7.75
C ASN A 86 17.51 11.31 -6.70
N GLU A 87 16.60 12.27 -6.84
CA GLU A 87 16.46 13.40 -5.90
C GLU A 87 15.85 13.01 -4.56
N VAL A 88 15.10 11.90 -4.51
CA VAL A 88 14.44 11.41 -3.30
C VAL A 88 15.32 10.33 -2.66
N SER A 89 15.99 10.70 -1.56
CA SER A 89 16.92 9.82 -0.83
C SER A 89 16.32 9.16 0.40
N LYS A 90 15.18 9.65 0.89
CA LYS A 90 14.48 9.14 2.07
C LYS A 90 12.98 9.22 1.88
N HIS A 91 12.26 8.27 2.47
CA HIS A 91 10.81 8.29 2.56
C HIS A 91 10.38 7.58 3.85
N SER A 92 9.23 7.93 4.41
CA SER A 92 8.76 7.35 5.66
C SER A 92 7.25 7.19 5.66
N LEU A 93 6.81 6.05 6.18
CA LEU A 93 5.42 5.66 6.30
C LEU A 93 5.13 5.41 7.77
N ASP A 94 4.22 6.21 8.33
CA ASP A 94 3.79 6.10 9.73
C ASP A 94 2.36 5.57 9.79
N PHE A 95 2.17 4.43 10.44
CA PHE A 95 0.86 3.87 10.74
C PHE A 95 0.50 4.20 12.18
N TYR A 96 -0.55 4.98 12.38
CA TYR A 96 -1.00 5.41 13.71
C TYR A 96 -2.52 5.33 13.85
N GLU A 97 -3.11 4.16 13.58
CA GLU A 97 -4.55 3.96 13.65
C GLU A 97 -4.92 2.63 14.31
N GLN A 98 -6.06 2.60 15.00
CA GLN A 98 -6.74 1.39 15.50
C GLN A 98 -5.82 0.31 16.18
N GLY A 99 -4.82 0.77 16.93
CA GLY A 99 -3.88 -0.07 17.67
C GLY A 99 -2.61 -0.48 16.93
N ALA A 100 -2.45 -0.07 15.67
CA ALA A 100 -1.16 -0.06 14.98
C ALA A 100 -0.39 1.23 15.36
N ASN A 101 0.92 1.10 15.57
CA ASN A 101 1.79 2.23 15.90
C ASN A 101 3.18 1.94 15.34
N TYR A 102 3.28 1.91 14.02
CA TYR A 102 4.46 1.46 13.30
C TYR A 102 5.06 2.59 12.48
N SER A 103 6.38 2.59 12.35
CA SER A 103 7.10 3.54 11.48
C SER A 103 8.04 2.76 10.58
N LEU A 104 7.90 2.92 9.27
CA LEU A 104 8.82 2.39 8.27
C LEU A 104 9.58 3.56 7.68
N LYS A 105 10.90 3.54 7.81
CA LYS A 105 11.79 4.56 7.26
C LYS A 105 12.68 3.93 6.21
N PHE A 106 12.63 4.48 5.02
CA PHE A 106 13.41 4.06 3.87
C PHE A 106 14.50 5.09 3.62
N GLU A 107 15.74 4.64 3.47
CA GLU A 107 16.88 5.49 3.15
C GLU A 107 17.71 4.83 2.05
N LYS A 108 18.03 5.57 0.97
CA LYS A 108 18.92 5.07 -0.08
C LYS A 108 20.31 4.88 0.49
N ALA A 109 20.88 3.72 0.19
CA ALA A 109 22.28 3.42 0.38
C ALA A 109 22.99 3.45 -0.99
N ASN A 110 24.31 3.21 -0.98
CA ASN A 110 25.09 3.17 -2.21
C ASN A 110 24.63 2.02 -3.13
N ASP A 111 24.99 2.09 -4.42
CA ASP A 111 24.86 0.99 -5.38
C ASP A 111 23.43 0.47 -5.61
N GLY A 112 22.43 1.35 -5.52
CA GLY A 112 21.03 0.99 -5.78
C GLY A 112 20.35 0.23 -4.64
N LEU A 113 20.94 0.25 -3.45
CA LEU A 113 20.40 -0.34 -2.23
C LEU A 113 19.54 0.65 -1.45
N TYR A 114 18.70 0.12 -0.57
CA TYR A 114 18.04 0.90 0.48
C TYR A 114 18.13 0.17 1.82
N VAL A 115 18.12 0.95 2.88
CA VAL A 115 17.95 0.49 4.26
C VAL A 115 16.51 0.81 4.67
N LEU A 116 15.82 -0.22 5.16
CA LEU A 116 14.56 -0.11 5.87
C LEU A 116 14.82 -0.18 7.37
N GLU A 117 14.37 0.82 8.08
CA GLU A 117 14.24 0.82 9.53
C GLU A 117 12.76 0.73 9.89
N PHE A 118 12.36 -0.37 10.53
CA PHE A 118 11.04 -0.58 11.09
C PHE A 118 11.08 -0.37 12.60
N ILE A 119 10.11 0.39 13.12
CA ILE A 119 9.94 0.68 14.54
C ILE A 119 8.51 0.35 14.94
N ASP A 120 8.33 -0.59 15.88
CA ASP A 120 7.09 -0.69 16.65
C ASP A 120 7.14 0.31 17.82
N ARG A 121 6.40 1.42 17.71
CA ARG A 121 6.35 2.45 18.75
C ARG A 121 5.55 2.01 19.98
N SER A 122 4.74 0.95 19.88
CA SER A 122 4.11 0.30 21.05
C SER A 122 5.10 -0.62 21.79
N ASN A 123 6.12 -1.11 21.10
CA ASN A 123 7.22 -1.87 21.70
C ASN A 123 8.58 -1.40 21.16
N PRO A 124 9.16 -0.31 21.73
CA PRO A 124 10.37 0.32 21.21
C PRO A 124 11.62 -0.59 21.19
N SER A 125 11.56 -1.75 21.84
CA SER A 125 12.63 -2.76 21.77
C SER A 125 12.64 -3.53 20.45
N GLU A 126 11.55 -3.46 19.67
CA GLU A 126 11.44 -4.03 18.32
C GLU A 126 11.84 -2.99 17.27
N LEU A 127 13.15 -2.75 17.19
CA LEU A 127 13.78 -2.08 16.06
C LEU A 127 14.31 -3.14 15.09
N VAL A 128 13.77 -3.17 13.88
CA VAL A 128 14.26 -4.06 12.82
C VAL A 128 14.92 -3.24 11.73
N LYS A 129 16.14 -3.64 11.34
CA LYS A 129 16.84 -3.05 10.20
C LYS A 129 17.07 -4.12 9.15
N SER A 130 16.70 -3.82 7.91
CA SER A 130 16.93 -4.69 6.77
C SER A 130 17.42 -3.89 5.57
N GLU A 131 18.26 -4.50 4.76
CA GLU A 131 18.72 -3.93 3.48
C GLU A 131 18.04 -4.66 2.32
N GLY A 132 17.77 -3.94 1.23
CA GLY A 132 17.23 -4.51 0.01
C GLY A 132 17.63 -3.70 -1.23
N LEU A 133 17.32 -4.22 -2.41
CA LEU A 133 17.52 -3.52 -3.67
C LEU A 133 16.34 -2.58 -3.95
N LEU A 134 16.62 -1.35 -4.42
CA LEU A 134 15.58 -0.41 -4.84
C LEU A 134 14.68 -1.01 -5.93
N LEU A 135 15.25 -1.81 -6.84
CA LEU A 135 14.51 -2.52 -7.88
C LEU A 135 13.53 -3.54 -7.30
N ASP A 136 13.94 -4.30 -6.29
CA ASP A 136 13.06 -5.28 -5.62
C ASP A 136 11.90 -4.58 -4.90
N LEU A 137 12.19 -3.43 -4.25
CA LEU A 137 11.14 -2.60 -3.64
C LEU A 137 10.19 -2.05 -4.71
N ASN A 138 10.70 -1.53 -5.82
CA ASN A 138 9.87 -1.04 -6.91
C ASN A 138 8.94 -2.13 -7.47
N PHE A 139 9.48 -3.34 -7.69
CA PHE A 139 8.70 -4.48 -8.16
C PHE A 139 7.63 -4.93 -7.15
N LEU A 140 7.95 -4.91 -5.85
CA LEU A 140 6.99 -5.16 -4.77
C LEU A 140 5.83 -4.14 -4.81
N LEU A 141 6.15 -2.85 -4.92
CA LEU A 141 5.15 -1.76 -5.00
C LEU A 141 4.28 -1.91 -6.26
N TYR A 142 4.88 -2.26 -7.41
CA TYR A 142 4.15 -2.47 -8.65
C TYR A 142 3.20 -3.67 -8.56
N THR A 143 3.66 -4.78 -7.97
CA THR A 143 2.84 -5.98 -7.76
C THR A 143 1.65 -5.69 -6.86
N PHE A 144 1.88 -4.98 -5.75
CA PHE A 144 0.81 -4.51 -4.87
C PHE A 144 -0.19 -3.63 -5.62
N TYR A 145 0.30 -2.63 -6.37
CA TYR A 145 -0.54 -1.72 -7.15
C TYR A 145 -1.45 -2.48 -8.12
N CYS A 146 -0.87 -3.37 -8.94
CA CYS A 146 -1.65 -4.17 -9.89
C CYS A 146 -2.71 -5.02 -9.17
N ARG A 147 -2.37 -5.59 -8.01
CA ARG A 147 -3.30 -6.39 -7.23
C ARG A 147 -4.44 -5.55 -6.67
N PHE A 148 -4.14 -4.40 -6.10
CA PHE A 148 -5.14 -3.45 -5.63
C PHE A 148 -6.08 -3.01 -6.77
N ILE A 149 -5.56 -2.61 -7.94
CA ILE A 149 -6.39 -2.22 -9.08
C ILE A 149 -7.33 -3.35 -9.51
N PHE A 150 -6.84 -4.60 -9.55
CA PHE A 150 -7.68 -5.76 -9.87
C PHE A 150 -8.82 -5.93 -8.85
N LEU A 151 -8.53 -5.85 -7.56
CA LEU A 151 -9.52 -6.00 -6.49
C LEU A 151 -10.51 -4.83 -6.48
N ALA A 152 -10.03 -3.60 -6.61
CA ALA A 152 -10.81 -2.39 -6.74
C ALA A 152 -11.85 -2.48 -7.88
N ASN A 153 -11.42 -2.84 -9.09
CA ASN A 153 -12.35 -2.97 -10.23
C ASN A 153 -13.36 -4.12 -10.02
N LYS A 154 -13.00 -5.15 -9.26
CA LYS A 154 -13.84 -6.32 -9.01
C LYS A 154 -14.90 -6.08 -7.93
N PHE A 155 -14.53 -5.42 -6.85
CA PHE A 155 -15.39 -5.24 -5.66
C PHE A 155 -15.99 -3.85 -5.54
N CYS A 156 -15.38 -2.85 -6.18
CA CYS A 156 -15.80 -1.45 -6.10
C CYS A 156 -16.02 -0.86 -7.51
N PRO A 157 -16.88 -1.47 -8.37
CA PRO A 157 -17.01 -1.06 -9.77
C PRO A 157 -17.40 0.41 -9.94
N GLU A 158 -18.27 0.95 -9.10
CA GLU A 158 -18.67 2.36 -9.14
C GLU A 158 -17.53 3.28 -8.71
N MET A 159 -16.91 3.02 -7.56
CA MET A 159 -15.76 3.81 -7.07
C MET A 159 -14.56 3.74 -8.02
N SER A 160 -14.42 2.65 -8.78
CA SER A 160 -13.37 2.53 -9.80
C SER A 160 -13.50 3.54 -10.95
N GLN A 161 -14.67 4.17 -11.10
CA GLN A 161 -14.95 5.23 -12.07
C GLN A 161 -14.89 6.64 -11.46
N ASN A 162 -14.64 6.77 -10.15
CA ASN A 162 -14.51 8.07 -9.51
C ASN A 162 -13.30 8.86 -10.09
N GLU A 163 -13.50 10.14 -10.38
CA GLU A 163 -12.49 10.98 -11.05
C GLU A 163 -11.17 11.09 -10.26
N LEU A 164 -11.24 11.25 -8.94
CA LEU A 164 -10.07 11.37 -8.07
C LEU A 164 -9.26 10.07 -8.04
N TYR A 165 -9.96 8.92 -7.99
CA TYR A 165 -9.33 7.62 -8.09
C TYR A 165 -8.68 7.40 -9.46
N LEU A 166 -9.36 7.79 -10.55
CA LEU A 166 -8.82 7.66 -11.90
C LEU A 166 -7.58 8.52 -12.11
N GLU A 167 -7.59 9.77 -11.60
CA GLU A 167 -6.43 10.65 -11.63
C GLU A 167 -5.24 10.04 -10.88
N TRP A 168 -5.46 9.59 -9.64
CA TRP A 168 -4.43 8.90 -8.86
C TRP A 168 -3.89 7.67 -9.59
N LYS A 169 -4.78 6.84 -10.16
CA LYS A 169 -4.41 5.63 -10.91
C LYS A 169 -3.54 5.97 -12.11
N ILE A 170 -3.87 7.02 -12.85
CA ILE A 170 -3.08 7.51 -14.00
C ILE A 170 -1.70 7.98 -13.52
N ASN A 171 -1.63 8.75 -12.44
CA ASN A 171 -0.36 9.27 -11.91
C ASN A 171 0.56 8.14 -11.45
N VAL A 172 0.04 7.16 -10.70
CA VAL A 172 0.79 5.96 -10.28
C VAL A 172 1.25 5.15 -11.50
N SER A 173 0.36 4.92 -12.48
CA SER A 173 0.71 4.21 -13.71
C SER A 173 1.83 4.88 -14.49
N ARG A 174 1.82 6.22 -14.62
CA ARG A 174 2.90 6.97 -15.29
C ARG A 174 4.23 6.81 -14.55
N MET A 175 4.20 6.87 -13.23
CA MET A 175 5.39 6.73 -12.40
C MET A 175 6.05 5.35 -12.51
N PHE A 176 5.28 4.27 -12.65
CA PHE A 176 5.83 2.94 -12.92
C PHE A 176 6.27 2.74 -14.37
N LYS A 177 5.61 3.40 -15.32
CA LYS A 177 5.93 3.29 -16.75
C LYS A 177 7.14 4.13 -17.18
N MET A 178 7.65 5.01 -16.31
CA MET A 178 8.68 6.03 -16.59
C MET A 178 8.93 6.20 -18.09
N GLU A 179 8.10 7.05 -18.70
CA GLU A 179 8.15 7.40 -20.12
C GLU A 179 9.59 7.41 -20.63
N GLU A 180 9.86 6.56 -21.64
CA GLU A 180 11.05 6.63 -22.47
C GLU A 180 11.21 8.07 -22.95
N SER A 181 12.04 8.84 -22.24
CA SER A 181 12.47 10.16 -22.64
C SER A 181 13.88 10.00 -23.21
N ILE A 182 13.92 9.59 -24.48
CA ILE A 182 15.04 9.83 -25.40
C ILE A 182 14.60 10.95 -26.35
#